data_AF-A0A257JFZ6-F1
#
_entry.id   AF-A0A257JFZ6-F1
#
_cell.length_a   1.000
_cell.length_b   1.000
_cell.length_c   1.000
_cell.angle_alpha   90.00
_cell.angle_beta   90.00
_cell.angle_gamma   90.00
#
_symmetry.space_group_name_H-M   'P 1'
#
loop_
_entity.id
_entity.type
_entity.pdbx_description
1 polymer ?
#
loop_
_entity_poly.entity_id
_entity_poly.type
_entity_poly.pdbx_seq_one_letter_code
_entity_poly.pdbx_strand_id
1 'polypeptide(L)'
;MADFLYGRVLDAQGTWFAGVERLPAGHSLVFEGGALRLLRHSSITPAAFEPDGNAPATLHALLDTAVARRVEGVEHVGALLSGGLDSSSIACLLRDQRRRAGAAPLPVFSMMFREPERANERRHLDTVLATGGFEPHVLDMDGYAPLDGFED
;
A
#
# COMPACT_ATOMS: atom_id res chain seq x y z
N MET A 1 21.44 -7.26 7.83
CA MET A 1 21.10 -8.69 7.67
C MET A 1 19.75 -9.06 8.30
N ALA A 2 19.53 -8.79 9.59
CA ALA A 2 18.25 -9.10 10.26
C ALA A 2 17.04 -8.42 9.59
N ASP A 3 17.12 -7.14 9.25
CA ASP A 3 16.04 -6.34 8.65
C ASP A 3 15.48 -6.93 7.34
N PHE A 4 16.37 -7.41 6.48
CA PHE A 4 16.02 -8.00 5.20
C PHE A 4 15.29 -9.33 5.38
N LEU A 5 15.79 -10.18 6.27
CA LEU A 5 15.19 -11.50 6.55
C LEU A 5 13.85 -11.36 7.28
N TYR A 6 13.68 -10.29 8.07
CA TYR A 6 12.41 -9.98 8.73
C TYR A 6 11.41 -9.22 7.84
N GLY A 7 11.83 -8.75 6.66
CA GLY A 7 11.00 -7.87 5.81
C GLY A 7 10.59 -6.57 6.51
N ARG A 8 11.38 -6.11 7.49
CA ARG A 8 11.09 -4.92 8.31
C ARG A 8 12.33 -4.07 8.48
N VAL A 9 12.13 -2.77 8.49
CA VAL A 9 13.18 -1.80 8.83
C VAL A 9 13.31 -1.74 10.34
N LEU A 10 14.33 -2.38 10.90
CA LEU A 10 14.65 -2.33 12.33
C LEU A 10 15.67 -1.22 12.60
N ASP A 11 16.63 -1.03 11.69
CA ASP A 11 17.52 0.12 11.65
C ASP A 11 17.01 1.14 10.61
N ALA A 12 16.61 2.31 11.10
CA ALA A 12 16.07 3.38 10.26
C ALA A 12 17.11 4.00 9.29
N GLN A 13 18.40 3.80 9.55
CA GLN A 13 19.52 4.41 8.81
C GLN A 13 20.45 3.40 8.15
N GLY A 14 20.67 2.25 8.78
CA GLY A 14 21.58 1.25 8.27
C GLY A 14 21.21 0.73 6.87
N THR A 15 22.24 0.49 6.08
CA THR A 15 22.14 -0.31 4.86
C THR A 15 23.16 -1.44 4.88
N TRP A 16 23.10 -2.29 3.87
CA TRP A 16 24.05 -3.39 3.72
C TRP A 16 25.40 -2.94 3.15
N PHE A 17 25.46 -1.74 2.56
CA PHE A 17 26.65 -1.25 1.88
C PHE A 17 27.43 -0.33 2.81
N ALA A 18 28.72 -0.61 2.96
CA ALA A 18 29.60 0.22 3.76
C ALA A 18 29.62 1.67 3.23
N GLY A 19 29.45 2.63 4.13
CA GLY A 19 29.41 4.06 3.79
C GLY A 19 28.12 4.54 3.11
N VAL A 20 27.09 3.68 2.98
CA VAL A 20 25.77 4.08 2.47
C VAL A 20 24.76 4.05 3.62
N GLU A 21 24.14 5.19 3.87
CA GLU A 21 23.12 5.36 4.91
C GLU A 21 21.78 5.79 4.29
N ARG A 22 20.69 5.30 4.87
CA ARG A 22 19.33 5.66 4.52
C ARG A 22 18.93 6.93 5.25
N LEU A 23 18.34 7.89 4.52
CA LEU A 23 17.70 9.05 5.13
C LEU A 23 16.45 8.60 5.91
N PRO A 24 16.34 8.85 7.23
CA PRO A 24 15.16 8.45 7.99
C PRO A 24 13.90 9.17 7.50
N ALA A 25 12.74 8.50 7.62
CA ALA A 25 11.45 9.13 7.34
C ALA A 25 11.24 10.38 8.21
N GLY A 26 10.64 11.42 7.63
CA GLY A 26 10.37 12.69 8.32
C GLY A 26 11.61 13.54 8.62
N HIS A 27 12.75 13.24 7.98
CA HIS A 27 13.97 14.02 8.07
C HIS A 27 14.39 14.60 6.71
N SER A 28 15.04 15.75 6.76
CA SER A 28 15.74 16.38 5.64
C SER A 28 17.25 16.26 5.85
N LEU A 29 17.98 16.09 4.75
CA LEU A 29 19.43 16.14 4.72
C LEU A 29 19.86 17.50 4.14
N VAL A 30 20.66 18.26 4.89
CA VAL A 30 21.20 19.54 4.44
C VAL A 30 22.72 19.43 4.36
N PHE A 31 23.29 19.76 3.21
CA PHE A 31 24.73 19.83 3.00
C PHE A 31 25.13 21.26 2.62
N GLU A 32 25.79 21.95 3.54
CA GLU A 32 26.23 23.35 3.35
C GLU A 32 27.61 23.55 3.97
N GLY A 33 28.50 24.25 3.26
CA GLY A 33 29.83 24.60 3.78
C GLY A 33 30.72 23.39 4.12
N GLY A 34 30.51 22.25 3.47
CA GLY A 34 31.24 21.01 3.77
C GLY A 34 30.71 20.24 4.99
N ALA A 35 29.63 20.73 5.63
CA ALA A 35 28.99 20.07 6.76
C ALA A 35 27.66 19.43 6.35
N LEU A 36 27.41 18.23 6.87
CA LEU A 36 26.16 17.50 6.69
C LEU A 36 25.32 17.60 7.97
N ARG A 37 24.03 17.92 7.84
CA ARG A 37 23.08 18.02 8.95
C ARG A 37 21.79 17.30 8.62
N LEU A 38 21.33 16.47 9.55
CA LEU A 38 19.99 15.89 9.54
C LEU A 38 19.04 16.77 10.35
N LEU A 39 17.89 17.10 9.77
CA LEU A 39 16.85 17.90 10.40
C LEU A 39 15.54 17.13 10.39
N ARG A 40 15.03 16.79 11.57
CA ARG A 40 13.69 16.19 11.67
C ARG A 40 12.63 17.27 11.47
N HIS A 41 11.80 17.13 10.45
CA HIS A 41 10.72 18.07 10.16
C HIS A 41 9.32 17.48 10.42
N SER A 42 9.23 16.16 10.64
CA SER A 42 7.94 15.51 10.92
C SER A 42 8.07 14.31 11.87
N SER A 43 7.02 14.12 12.66
CA SER A 43 6.79 12.94 13.47
C SER A 43 5.29 12.68 13.57
N ILE A 44 4.88 11.43 13.40
CA ILE A 44 3.49 11.03 13.67
C ILE A 44 3.37 10.78 15.17
N THR A 45 2.55 11.58 15.83
CA THR A 45 2.15 11.36 17.22
C THR A 45 0.73 10.78 17.19
N PRO A 46 0.48 9.59 17.77
CA PRO A 46 -0.86 9.05 17.86
C PRO A 46 -1.80 10.05 18.56
N ALA A 47 -2.97 10.28 17.97
CA ALA A 47 -4.00 11.06 18.63
C ALA A 47 -4.49 10.31 19.88
N ALA A 48 -4.97 11.05 20.89
CA ALA A 48 -5.63 10.45 22.03
C ALA A 48 -6.88 9.71 21.56
N PHE A 49 -7.14 8.52 22.14
CA PHE A 49 -8.37 7.78 21.86
C PHE A 49 -9.55 8.47 22.52
N GLU A 50 -10.58 8.78 21.74
CA GLU A 50 -11.84 9.38 22.23
C GLU A 50 -12.94 8.31 22.24
N PRO A 51 -13.40 7.85 23.43
CA PRO A 51 -14.36 6.75 23.54
C PRO A 51 -15.74 7.04 22.92
N ASP A 52 -16.18 8.30 22.96
CA ASP A 52 -17.49 8.72 22.45
C ASP A 52 -17.43 9.21 20.98
N GLY A 53 -16.27 9.09 20.33
CA GLY A 53 -16.07 9.50 18.94
C GLY A 53 -16.68 8.52 17.94
N ASN A 54 -17.07 9.02 16.77
CA ASN A 54 -17.49 8.17 15.64
C ASN A 54 -16.28 7.75 14.79
N ALA A 55 -15.41 6.91 15.35
CA ALA A 55 -14.18 6.46 14.70
C ALA A 55 -14.42 5.83 13.30
N PRO A 56 -15.46 5.01 13.07
CA PRO A 56 -15.74 4.46 11.74
C PRO A 56 -16.07 5.54 10.69
N ALA A 57 -16.90 6.53 11.03
CA ALA A 57 -17.22 7.62 10.10
C ALA A 57 -16.00 8.51 9.81
N THR A 58 -15.22 8.82 10.85
CA THR A 58 -13.96 9.59 10.71
C THR A 58 -12.95 8.85 9.83
N LEU A 59 -12.75 7.54 10.05
CA LEU A 59 -11.87 6.73 9.23
C LEU A 59 -12.34 6.71 7.77
N HIS A 60 -13.62 6.48 7.54
CA HIS A 60 -14.19 6.47 6.19
C HIS A 60 -13.95 7.81 5.47
N ALA A 61 -14.26 8.94 6.11
CA ALA A 61 -14.09 10.26 5.52
C ALA A 61 -12.61 10.60 5.22
N LEU A 62 -11.70 10.28 6.16
CA LEU A 62 -10.27 10.50 5.98
C LEU A 62 -9.69 9.60 4.88
N LEU A 63 -10.10 8.32 4.83
CA LEU A 63 -9.64 7.38 3.82
C LEU A 63 -10.17 7.74 2.43
N ASP A 64 -11.45 8.12 2.30
CA ASP A 64 -12.04 8.60 1.05
C ASP A 64 -11.27 9.81 0.51
N THR A 65 -10.98 10.79 1.37
CA THR A 65 -10.16 11.96 1.03
C THR A 65 -8.73 11.56 0.63
N ALA A 66 -8.10 10.64 1.37
CA ALA A 66 -6.73 10.21 1.11
C ALA A 66 -6.60 9.47 -0.22
N VAL A 67 -7.61 8.68 -0.59
CA VAL A 67 -7.71 7.99 -1.89
C VAL A 67 -7.89 8.99 -3.01
N ALA A 68 -8.83 9.94 -2.87
CA ALA A 68 -9.08 10.97 -3.89
C ALA A 68 -7.82 11.78 -4.21
N ARG A 69 -7.08 12.22 -3.18
CA ARG A 69 -5.83 12.99 -3.35
C ARG A 69 -4.72 12.23 -4.07
N ARG A 70 -4.70 10.90 -3.98
CA ARG A 70 -3.65 10.07 -4.62
C ARG A 70 -3.88 9.86 -6.11
N VAL A 71 -5.11 10.12 -6.58
CA VAL A 71 -5.50 9.94 -7.99
C VAL A 71 -5.84 11.27 -8.67
N GLU A 72 -5.70 12.39 -7.96
CA GLU A 72 -5.92 13.72 -8.49
C GLU A 72 -4.93 14.01 -9.62
N GLY A 73 -5.46 14.40 -10.78
CA GLY A 73 -4.66 14.66 -11.98
C GLY A 73 -4.14 13.41 -12.69
N VAL A 74 -4.54 12.21 -12.29
CA VAL A 74 -4.14 10.95 -12.92
C VAL A 74 -5.16 10.53 -13.98
N GLU A 75 -4.72 10.43 -15.23
CA GLU A 75 -5.57 10.03 -16.37
C GLU A 75 -5.95 8.55 -16.32
N HIS A 76 -4.97 7.68 -16.06
CA HIS A 76 -5.14 6.23 -15.99
C HIS A 76 -4.77 5.72 -14.60
N VAL A 77 -5.74 5.13 -13.90
CA VAL A 77 -5.54 4.56 -12.58
C VAL A 77 -6.06 3.14 -12.54
N GLY A 78 -5.29 2.27 -11.90
CA GLY A 78 -5.71 0.93 -11.50
C GLY A 78 -5.39 0.70 -10.02
N ALA A 79 -5.98 -0.34 -9.45
CA ALA A 79 -5.72 -0.71 -8.06
C ALA A 79 -5.29 -2.18 -7.94
N LEU A 80 -4.36 -2.46 -7.04
CA LEU A 80 -4.11 -3.83 -6.60
C LEU A 80 -5.26 -4.28 -5.70
N LEU A 81 -5.81 -5.45 -5.98
CA LEU A 81 -6.93 -6.03 -5.23
C LEU A 81 -6.60 -7.47 -4.86
N SER A 82 -6.35 -7.72 -3.59
CA SER A 82 -6.06 -9.08 -3.10
C SER A 82 -7.32 -9.80 -2.59
N GLY A 83 -8.31 -9.03 -2.13
CA GLY A 83 -9.49 -9.53 -1.41
C GLY A 83 -9.41 -9.26 0.10
N GLY A 84 -8.25 -8.89 0.63
CA GLY A 84 -8.09 -8.43 2.01
C GLY A 84 -8.85 -7.12 2.30
N LEU A 85 -9.09 -6.85 3.59
CA LEU A 85 -9.87 -5.67 4.02
C LEU A 85 -9.25 -4.35 3.51
N ASP A 86 -7.93 -4.22 3.56
CA ASP A 86 -7.24 -2.97 3.23
C ASP A 86 -7.33 -2.63 1.74
N SER A 87 -6.91 -3.57 0.88
CA SER A 87 -6.93 -3.38 -0.58
C SER A 87 -8.36 -3.21 -1.09
N SER A 88 -9.31 -3.97 -0.53
CA SER A 88 -10.73 -3.87 -0.87
C SER A 88 -11.32 -2.53 -0.45
N SER A 89 -10.93 -1.98 0.71
CA SER A 89 -11.40 -0.67 1.17
C SER A 89 -10.96 0.44 0.22
N ILE A 90 -9.68 0.44 -0.18
CA ILE A 90 -9.14 1.42 -1.13
C ILE A 90 -9.80 1.29 -2.50
N ALA A 91 -9.88 0.06 -3.05
CA ALA A 91 -10.44 -0.19 -4.36
C ALA A 91 -11.93 0.17 -4.43
N CYS A 92 -12.71 -0.15 -3.39
CA CYS A 92 -14.13 0.19 -3.31
C CYS A 92 -14.35 1.70 -3.28
N LEU A 93 -13.59 2.44 -2.46
CA LEU A 93 -13.69 3.89 -2.39
C LEU A 93 -13.33 4.53 -3.73
N LEU A 94 -12.22 4.13 -4.35
CA LEU A 94 -11.80 4.65 -5.65
C LEU A 94 -12.84 4.34 -6.74
N ARG A 95 -13.36 3.11 -6.78
CA ARG A 95 -14.46 2.74 -7.69
C ARG A 95 -15.66 3.64 -7.50
N ASP A 96 -16.09 3.87 -6.27
CA ASP A 96 -17.29 4.67 -5.99
C ASP A 96 -17.09 6.14 -6.40
N GLN A 97 -15.91 6.70 -6.15
CA GLN A 97 -15.52 8.04 -6.63
C GLN A 97 -15.56 8.11 -8.16
N ARG A 98 -14.96 7.14 -8.86
CA ARG A 98 -14.97 7.05 -10.32
C ARG A 98 -16.37 6.89 -10.89
N ARG A 99 -17.20 6.03 -10.28
CA ARG A 99 -18.60 5.82 -10.68
C ARG A 99 -19.42 7.10 -10.53
N ARG A 100 -19.25 7.86 -9.43
CA ARG A 100 -19.90 9.17 -9.24
C ARG A 100 -19.46 10.18 -10.29
N ALA A 101 -18.22 10.10 -10.76
CA ALA A 101 -17.70 10.93 -11.86
C ALA A 101 -18.09 10.42 -13.27
N GLY A 102 -18.88 9.36 -13.38
CA GLY A 102 -19.29 8.78 -14.67
C GLY A 102 -18.15 8.10 -15.44
N ALA A 103 -17.04 7.78 -14.78
CA ALA A 103 -15.91 7.10 -15.40
C ALA A 103 -16.19 5.61 -15.64
N ALA A 104 -15.41 5.01 -16.55
CA ALA A 104 -15.42 3.58 -16.80
C ALA A 104 -15.09 2.76 -15.53
N PRO A 105 -15.48 1.46 -15.48
CA PRO A 105 -15.11 0.55 -14.40
C PRO A 105 -13.62 0.64 -14.03
N LEU A 106 -13.31 0.48 -12.74
CA LEU A 106 -11.93 0.58 -12.26
C LEU A 106 -11.15 -0.68 -12.65
N PRO A 107 -10.04 -0.57 -13.42
CA PRO A 107 -9.12 -1.69 -13.61
C PRO A 107 -8.53 -2.13 -12.27
N VAL A 108 -8.66 -3.41 -11.95
CA VAL A 108 -8.10 -4.00 -10.74
C VAL A 108 -7.23 -5.20 -11.07
N PHE A 109 -6.10 -5.31 -10.37
CA PHE A 109 -5.10 -6.33 -10.63
C PHE A 109 -4.91 -7.21 -9.40
N SER A 110 -5.03 -8.52 -9.60
CA SER A 110 -4.96 -9.52 -8.53
C SER A 110 -3.90 -10.56 -8.87
N MET A 111 -3.00 -10.83 -7.94
CA MET A 111 -2.03 -11.92 -8.05
C MET A 111 -2.57 -13.12 -7.27
N MET A 112 -2.70 -14.27 -7.92
CA MET A 112 -3.29 -15.48 -7.34
C MET A 112 -2.30 -16.63 -7.37
N PHE A 113 -2.20 -17.35 -6.26
CA PHE A 113 -1.41 -18.58 -6.11
C PHE A 113 -2.36 -19.75 -5.81
N ARG A 114 -2.07 -20.96 -6.32
CA ARG A 114 -2.89 -22.15 -6.03
C ARG A 114 -2.65 -22.80 -4.66
N GLU A 115 -1.53 -22.56 -3.98
CA GLU A 115 -1.15 -23.32 -2.77
C GLU A 115 -1.00 -22.46 -1.49
N PRO A 116 -1.37 -22.97 -0.29
CA PRO A 116 -2.48 -23.86 0.03
C PRO A 116 -3.77 -23.07 0.36
N GLU A 117 -4.94 -23.72 0.32
CA GLU A 117 -6.28 -23.11 0.50
C GLU A 117 -6.42 -22.13 1.68
N ARG A 118 -5.66 -22.32 2.76
CA ARG A 118 -5.71 -21.48 3.97
C ARG A 118 -5.25 -20.04 3.74
N ALA A 119 -4.38 -19.81 2.74
CA ALA A 119 -3.91 -18.48 2.35
C ALA A 119 -4.57 -17.98 1.05
N ASN A 120 -5.55 -18.73 0.53
CA ASN A 120 -6.18 -18.40 -0.74
C ASN A 120 -7.27 -17.32 -0.57
N GLU A 121 -6.93 -16.09 -0.93
CA GLU A 121 -7.84 -14.93 -0.84
C GLU A 121 -8.92 -14.92 -1.93
N ARG A 122 -8.97 -15.93 -2.82
CA ARG A 122 -9.90 -15.97 -3.97
C ARG A 122 -11.35 -15.71 -3.60
N ARG A 123 -11.83 -16.34 -2.53
CA ARG A 123 -13.22 -16.17 -2.07
C ARG A 123 -13.52 -14.70 -1.72
N HIS A 124 -12.55 -13.99 -1.15
CA HIS A 124 -12.72 -12.60 -0.72
C HIS A 124 -12.63 -11.67 -1.92
N LEU A 125 -11.68 -11.92 -2.83
CA LEU A 125 -11.61 -11.25 -4.12
C LEU A 125 -12.92 -11.36 -4.89
N ASP A 126 -13.43 -12.59 -5.07
CA ASP A 126 -14.68 -12.83 -5.80
C ASP A 126 -15.87 -12.11 -5.14
N THR A 127 -15.92 -12.08 -3.80
CA THR A 127 -16.95 -11.32 -3.06
C THR A 127 -16.90 -9.83 -3.38
N VAL A 128 -15.71 -9.22 -3.44
CA VAL A 128 -15.55 -7.80 -3.77
C VAL A 128 -15.88 -7.54 -5.23
N LEU A 129 -15.41 -8.40 -6.15
CA LEU A 129 -15.70 -8.26 -7.58
C LEU A 129 -17.20 -8.37 -7.88
N ALA A 130 -17.94 -9.22 -7.15
CA ALA A 130 -19.39 -9.36 -7.28
C ALA A 130 -20.17 -8.07 -6.95
N THR A 131 -19.56 -7.10 -6.24
CA THR A 131 -20.17 -5.78 -6.01
C THR A 131 -20.19 -4.89 -7.26
N GLY A 132 -19.48 -5.28 -8.32
CA GLY A 132 -19.47 -4.62 -9.62
C GLY A 132 -18.65 -3.33 -9.69
N GLY A 133 -18.63 -2.70 -10.87
CA GLY A 133 -17.89 -1.46 -11.13
C GLY A 133 -16.37 -1.64 -11.28
N PHE A 134 -15.90 -2.87 -11.40
CA PHE A 134 -14.49 -3.22 -11.62
C PHE A 134 -14.29 -3.87 -12.99
N GLU A 135 -13.09 -3.71 -13.52
CA GLU A 135 -12.55 -4.45 -14.67
C GLU A 135 -11.39 -5.33 -14.14
N PRO A 136 -11.63 -6.62 -13.85
CA PRO A 136 -10.64 -7.46 -13.17
C PRO A 136 -9.61 -8.05 -14.13
N HIS A 137 -8.34 -7.96 -13.73
CA HIS A 137 -7.20 -8.63 -14.35
C HIS A 137 -6.54 -9.54 -13.29
N VAL A 138 -6.67 -10.86 -13.49
CA VAL A 138 -6.11 -11.86 -12.58
C VAL A 138 -4.86 -12.46 -13.19
N LEU A 139 -3.74 -12.33 -12.47
CA LEU A 139 -2.44 -12.89 -12.81
C LEU A 139 -2.26 -14.18 -12.01
N ASP A 140 -2.14 -15.29 -12.74
CA ASP A 140 -1.76 -16.58 -12.15
C ASP A 140 -0.26 -16.56 -11.87
N MET A 141 0.11 -16.74 -10.61
CA MET A 141 1.49 -16.73 -10.13
C MET A 141 2.01 -18.15 -9.87
N ASP A 142 1.28 -19.19 -10.29
CA ASP A 142 1.75 -20.57 -10.20
C ASP A 142 3.05 -20.76 -10.99
N GLY A 143 4.03 -21.42 -10.36
CA GLY A 143 5.36 -21.60 -10.94
C GLY A 143 6.24 -20.34 -10.91
N TYR A 144 5.76 -19.22 -10.36
CA TYR A 144 6.63 -18.11 -10.00
C TYR A 144 7.40 -18.49 -8.74
N ALA A 145 8.65 -18.91 -8.92
CA ALA A 145 9.59 -19.11 -7.85
C ALA A 145 10.40 -17.82 -7.66
N PRO A 146 10.05 -16.96 -6.68
CA PRO A 146 10.75 -15.68 -6.47
C PRO A 146 12.24 -15.84 -6.13
N LEU A 147 12.68 -17.06 -5.84
CA LEU A 147 14.06 -17.42 -5.53
C LEU A 147 14.72 -18.31 -6.59
N ASP A 148 14.03 -18.67 -7.68
CA ASP A 148 14.67 -19.39 -8.77
C ASP A 148 15.76 -18.52 -9.39
N GLY A 149 17.00 -19.03 -9.36
CA GLY A 149 18.20 -18.30 -9.80
C GLY A 149 19.05 -17.70 -8.66
N PHE A 150 18.62 -17.83 -7.40
CA PHE A 150 19.49 -17.63 -6.24
C PHE A 150 20.08 -18.99 -5.81
N GLU A 151 20.99 -19.54 -6.63
CA GLU A 151 21.93 -20.57 -6.18
C GLU A 151 23.23 -19.86 -5.72
N ASP A 152 23.74 -20.30 -4.56
CA ASP A 152 24.86 -19.78 -3.74
C ASP A 152 25.83 -18.72 -4.33
#